data_AF-A0A843KIN7-F1
#
_entry.id   AF-A0A843KIN7-F1
#
_cell.length_a   1.000
_cell.length_b   1.000
_cell.length_c   1.000
_cell.angle_alpha   90.00
_cell.angle_beta   90.00
_cell.angle_gamma   90.00
#
_symmetry.space_group_name_H-M   'P 1'
#
loop_
_entity.id
_entity.type
_entity.pdbx_description
1 polymer ?
#
loop_
_entity_poly.entity_id
_entity_poly.type
_entity_poly.pdbx_seq_one_letter_code
_entity_poly.pdbx_strand_id
1 'polypeptide(L)'
;MPSKKNAPPEDEGDGSPISVQSIERREELLWISHEPASRDAFPPCIKAILSGKRDGPGRHRTAAILASFLGQVGYGRDEAWRIWQGTEDVEERIFGDWFCRMHCPKCRALQRKGKGYPDLGVADLGLCHPDQLCASFEGPVEYACRMISEEDRSRGFLAPIKIRYRIRIFDWSSGKEGVIELSEAEKEALETLLREKAACRGKILVYKKVRIKGRLRPCFFLRIQDEPRKQILSDLI
;
A
#
# COMPACT_ATOMS: atom_id res chain seq x y z
N MET A 1 1.89 -4.49 42.23
CA MET A 1 2.53 -3.93 41.02
C MET A 1 1.46 -3.29 40.15
N PRO A 2 1.63 -2.05 39.67
CA PRO A 2 0.53 -1.26 39.14
C PRO A 2 0.11 -1.74 37.76
N SER A 3 -1.19 -1.97 37.61
CA SER A 3 -1.89 -2.21 36.35
C SER A 3 -1.62 -1.06 35.38
N LYS A 4 -0.94 -1.35 34.27
CA LYS A 4 -0.91 -0.45 33.12
C LYS A 4 -2.32 -0.37 32.55
N LYS A 5 -3.04 0.68 32.93
CA LYS A 5 -4.23 1.16 32.22
C LYS A 5 -3.81 1.41 30.77
N ASN A 6 -4.26 0.57 29.86
CA ASN A 6 -4.25 0.90 28.44
C ASN A 6 -5.19 2.10 28.28
N ALA A 7 -4.61 3.30 28.22
CA ALA A 7 -5.31 4.46 27.74
C ALA A 7 -5.88 4.13 26.35
N PRO A 8 -7.14 4.48 26.05
CA PRO A 8 -7.66 4.37 24.70
C PRO A 8 -6.75 5.18 23.76
N PRO A 9 -6.51 4.72 22.53
CA PRO A 9 -5.81 5.55 21.55
C PRO A 9 -6.59 6.85 21.39
N GLU A 10 -5.87 7.97 21.53
CA GLU A 10 -6.38 9.33 21.35
C GLU A 10 -7.15 9.41 20.01
N ASP A 11 -8.43 9.74 20.09
CA ASP A 11 -9.28 10.07 18.94
C ASP A 11 -8.76 11.41 18.40
N GLU A 12 -7.89 11.37 17.39
CA GLU A 12 -7.40 12.56 16.68
C GLU A 12 -8.57 13.28 16.00
N GLY A 13 -9.19 14.22 16.71
CA GLY A 13 -9.99 15.31 16.18
C GLY A 13 -11.39 14.97 15.64
N ASP A 14 -12.27 15.96 15.70
CA ASP A 14 -13.65 15.98 15.16
C ASP A 14 -13.72 15.88 13.61
N GLY A 15 -12.62 15.50 12.96
CA GLY A 15 -12.42 15.50 11.51
C GLY A 15 -12.41 16.90 10.89
N SER A 16 -11.88 17.00 9.68
CA SER A 16 -11.91 18.26 8.90
C SER A 16 -13.16 18.31 8.03
N PRO A 17 -13.96 19.39 8.06
CA PRO A 17 -14.92 19.66 6.99
C PRO A 17 -14.22 19.77 5.63
N ILE A 18 -14.77 19.08 4.63
CA ILE A 18 -14.19 19.03 3.28
C ILE A 18 -15.24 19.21 2.19
N SER A 19 -14.77 19.65 1.02
CA SER A 19 -15.48 19.50 -0.25
C SER A 19 -14.75 18.52 -1.15
N VAL A 20 -15.47 17.59 -1.79
CA VAL A 20 -14.90 16.77 -2.87
C VAL A 20 -14.92 17.59 -4.15
N GLN A 21 -13.76 17.79 -4.75
CA GLN A 21 -13.60 18.52 -6.01
C GLN A 21 -13.67 17.59 -7.22
N SER A 22 -13.01 16.42 -7.15
CA SER A 22 -13.04 15.42 -8.21
C SER A 22 -12.76 14.02 -7.69
N ILE A 23 -13.23 13.01 -8.42
CA ILE A 23 -12.95 11.59 -8.20
C ILE A 23 -12.42 11.00 -9.51
N GLU A 24 -11.14 10.63 -9.54
CA GLU A 24 -10.48 10.04 -10.70
C GLU A 24 -10.28 8.53 -10.47
N ARG A 25 -10.77 7.69 -11.38
CA ARG A 25 -10.43 6.25 -11.40
C ARG A 25 -8.99 6.09 -11.88
N ARG A 26 -8.18 5.33 -11.14
CA ARG A 26 -6.81 4.96 -11.50
C ARG A 26 -6.61 3.46 -11.38
N GLU A 27 -5.87 2.90 -12.32
CA GLU A 27 -5.44 1.52 -12.28
C GLU A 27 -4.03 1.49 -11.68
N GLU A 28 -3.86 0.70 -10.63
CA GLU A 28 -2.56 0.33 -10.09
C GLU A 28 -2.01 -0.78 -10.98
N LEU A 29 -0.90 -0.49 -11.65
CA LEU A 29 -0.27 -1.38 -12.63
C LEU A 29 0.98 -2.02 -12.02
N LEU A 30 1.15 -3.31 -12.26
CA LEU A 30 2.31 -4.10 -11.86
C LEU A 30 3.11 -4.47 -13.11
N TRP A 31 4.37 -4.06 -13.17
CA TRP A 31 5.26 -4.54 -14.21
C TRP A 31 5.64 -6.00 -13.97
N ILE A 32 5.52 -6.82 -15.01
CA ILE A 32 5.87 -8.25 -15.04
C ILE A 32 6.75 -8.53 -16.26
N SER A 33 7.89 -9.19 -16.05
CA SER A 33 8.80 -9.61 -17.13
C SER A 33 8.12 -10.62 -18.06
N HIS A 34 8.37 -10.52 -19.36
CA HIS A 34 7.91 -11.52 -20.33
C HIS A 34 8.57 -12.88 -20.13
N GLU A 35 9.87 -12.86 -19.85
CA GLU A 35 10.68 -14.05 -19.62
C GLU A 35 11.09 -14.15 -18.14
N PRO A 36 11.12 -15.36 -17.57
CA PRO A 36 11.58 -15.57 -16.20
C PRO A 36 13.04 -15.18 -16.04
N ALA A 37 13.35 -14.35 -15.04
CA ALA A 37 14.73 -14.02 -14.74
C ALA A 37 15.51 -15.26 -14.30
N SER A 38 16.75 -15.41 -14.78
CA SER A 38 17.63 -16.50 -14.35
C SER A 38 17.87 -16.46 -12.84
N ARG A 39 17.87 -17.62 -12.19
CA ARG A 39 18.15 -17.76 -10.74
C ARG A 39 19.52 -17.22 -10.36
N ASP A 40 20.51 -17.32 -11.25
CA ASP A 40 21.86 -16.80 -11.02
C ASP A 40 21.87 -15.27 -10.96
N ALA A 41 20.94 -14.62 -11.66
CA ALA A 41 20.74 -13.18 -11.64
C ALA A 41 19.95 -12.69 -10.42
N PHE A 42 19.47 -13.57 -9.53
CA PHE A 42 18.74 -13.14 -8.35
C PHE A 42 19.61 -12.28 -7.43
N PRO A 43 19.05 -11.23 -6.81
CA PRO A 43 19.76 -10.39 -5.87
C PRO A 43 20.10 -11.17 -4.59
N PRO A 44 21.14 -10.72 -3.85
CA PRO A 44 21.56 -11.38 -2.61
C PRO A 44 20.44 -11.59 -1.59
N CYS A 45 19.51 -10.64 -1.46
CA CYS A 45 18.39 -10.77 -0.52
C CYS A 45 17.41 -11.90 -0.88
N ILE A 46 17.14 -12.11 -2.17
CA ILE A 46 16.28 -13.21 -2.62
C ILE A 46 17.02 -14.54 -2.51
N LYS A 47 18.31 -14.57 -2.87
CA LYS A 47 19.17 -15.74 -2.65
C LYS A 47 19.20 -16.14 -1.18
N ALA A 48 19.31 -15.19 -0.26
CA ALA A 48 19.26 -15.43 1.18
C ALA A 48 17.90 -15.98 1.65
N ILE A 49 16.78 -15.49 1.11
CA ILE A 49 15.45 -16.07 1.38
C ILE A 49 15.39 -17.53 0.90
N LEU A 50 15.96 -17.82 -0.26
CA LEU A 50 16.00 -19.17 -0.82
C LEU A 50 17.00 -20.08 -0.09
N SER A 51 18.04 -19.57 0.56
CA SER A 51 19.04 -20.39 1.25
C SER A 51 18.86 -20.49 2.77
N GLY A 52 18.14 -19.55 3.38
CA GLY A 52 17.97 -19.45 4.83
C GLY A 52 17.19 -20.61 5.42
N LYS A 53 17.40 -20.86 6.72
CA LYS A 53 16.50 -21.67 7.55
C LYS A 53 15.17 -20.93 7.67
N ARG A 54 14.06 -21.61 7.38
CA ARG A 54 12.78 -20.98 7.05
C ARG A 54 11.77 -21.06 8.20
N ASP A 55 12.25 -21.59 9.33
CA ASP A 55 11.60 -21.73 10.62
C ASP A 55 11.95 -20.54 11.52
N GLY A 56 10.95 -19.71 11.84
CA GLY A 56 11.10 -18.65 12.84
C GLY A 56 10.46 -17.30 12.50
N PRO A 57 10.86 -16.23 13.22
CA PRO A 57 10.27 -14.91 13.05
C PRO A 57 10.54 -14.37 11.65
N GLY A 58 9.46 -14.08 10.91
CA GLY A 58 9.54 -13.47 9.58
C GLY A 58 9.19 -14.35 8.39
N ARG A 59 8.88 -15.64 8.58
CA ARG A 59 8.47 -16.56 7.49
C ARG A 59 7.36 -16.03 6.58
N HIS A 60 6.30 -15.44 7.13
CA HIS A 60 5.21 -14.87 6.32
C HIS A 60 5.67 -13.64 5.51
N ARG A 61 6.64 -12.87 6.05
CA ARG A 61 7.21 -11.70 5.36
C ARG A 61 8.07 -12.14 4.17
N THR A 62 8.98 -13.09 4.40
CA THR A 62 9.85 -13.64 3.34
C THR A 62 9.06 -14.39 2.28
N ALA A 63 8.03 -15.14 2.66
CA ALA A 63 7.11 -15.81 1.75
C ALA A 63 6.35 -14.81 0.86
N ALA A 64 5.84 -13.71 1.43
CA ALA A 64 5.19 -12.63 0.66
C ALA A 64 6.16 -11.93 -0.31
N ILE A 65 7.39 -11.65 0.13
CA ILE A 65 8.45 -11.07 -0.70
C ILE A 65 8.78 -12.00 -1.86
N LEU A 66 8.96 -13.29 -1.60
CA LEU A 66 9.31 -14.28 -2.61
C LEU A 66 8.18 -14.46 -3.64
N ALA A 67 6.93 -14.57 -3.19
CA ALA A 67 5.77 -14.68 -4.08
C ALA A 67 5.64 -13.48 -5.02
N SER A 68 5.72 -12.27 -4.49
CA SER A 68 5.66 -11.04 -5.29
C SER A 68 6.86 -10.90 -6.24
N PHE A 69 8.07 -11.26 -5.79
CA PHE A 69 9.27 -11.26 -6.62
C PHE A 69 9.13 -12.21 -7.82
N LEU A 70 8.83 -13.49 -7.57
CA LEU A 70 8.73 -14.52 -8.61
C LEU A 70 7.68 -14.16 -9.66
N GLY A 71 6.53 -13.64 -9.22
CA GLY A 71 5.50 -13.17 -10.15
C GLY A 71 5.97 -12.02 -11.03
N GLN A 72 6.63 -11.01 -10.46
CA GLN A 72 7.10 -9.86 -11.23
C GLN A 72 8.29 -10.16 -12.15
N VAL A 73 9.14 -11.11 -11.79
CA VAL A 73 10.28 -11.50 -12.63
C VAL A 73 9.92 -12.54 -13.69
N GLY A 74 8.63 -12.80 -13.93
CA GLY A 74 8.15 -13.55 -15.10
C GLY A 74 7.96 -15.06 -14.90
N TYR A 75 8.07 -15.58 -13.67
CA TYR A 75 7.84 -17.01 -13.46
C TYR A 75 6.37 -17.39 -13.63
N GLY A 76 6.12 -18.51 -14.30
CA GLY A 76 4.79 -19.11 -14.38
C GLY A 76 4.31 -19.60 -13.01
N ARG A 77 2.98 -19.64 -12.81
CA ARG A 77 2.38 -19.96 -11.50
C ARG A 77 2.89 -21.27 -10.90
N ASP A 78 2.92 -22.35 -11.67
CA ASP A 78 3.28 -23.68 -11.16
C ASP A 78 4.78 -23.82 -10.85
N GLU A 79 5.64 -23.14 -11.61
CA GLU A 79 7.06 -23.09 -11.33
C GLU A 79 7.35 -22.22 -10.11
N ALA A 80 6.79 -21.01 -10.07
CA ALA A 80 6.89 -20.12 -8.92
C ALA A 80 6.37 -20.79 -7.65
N TRP A 81 5.26 -21.54 -7.76
CA TRP A 81 4.69 -22.32 -6.68
C TRP A 81 5.64 -23.39 -6.17
N ARG A 82 6.32 -24.14 -7.05
CA ARG A 82 7.34 -25.12 -6.62
C ARG A 82 8.53 -24.47 -5.91
N ILE A 83 9.01 -23.34 -6.42
CA ILE A 83 10.09 -22.57 -5.78
C ILE A 83 9.63 -22.03 -4.41
N TRP A 84 8.39 -21.53 -4.34
CA TRP A 84 7.80 -20.92 -3.15
C TRP A 84 7.39 -21.96 -2.09
N GLN A 85 6.72 -23.06 -2.45
CA GLN A 85 6.35 -24.12 -1.51
C GLN A 85 7.55 -24.88 -0.96
N GLY A 86 8.68 -24.83 -1.65
CA GLY A 86 9.94 -25.23 -1.03
C GLY A 86 10.13 -24.55 0.33
N THR A 87 9.55 -23.36 0.56
CA THR A 87 9.83 -22.44 1.67
C THR A 87 9.05 -22.59 2.98
N GLU A 88 8.64 -23.81 3.37
CA GLU A 88 7.99 -24.18 4.66
C GLU A 88 6.49 -23.84 4.82
N ASP A 89 5.92 -24.29 5.96
CA ASP A 89 4.51 -24.25 6.41
C ASP A 89 3.99 -22.82 6.62
N VAL A 90 3.80 -22.13 5.51
CA VAL A 90 3.14 -20.83 5.40
C VAL A 90 1.82 -21.04 4.68
N GLU A 91 0.77 -20.35 5.11
CA GLU A 91 -0.54 -20.58 4.50
C GLU A 91 -0.53 -20.22 3.01
N GLU A 92 -1.02 -21.14 2.19
CA GLU A 92 -1.08 -21.03 0.71
C GLU A 92 -1.68 -19.71 0.22
N ARG A 93 -2.62 -19.14 1.00
CA ARG A 93 -3.22 -17.83 0.74
C ARG A 93 -2.18 -16.72 0.54
N ILE A 94 -1.01 -16.78 1.19
CA ILE A 94 0.02 -15.75 1.06
C ILE A 94 0.58 -15.73 -0.36
N PHE A 95 0.79 -16.90 -0.98
CA PHE A 95 1.17 -16.93 -2.38
C PHE A 95 0.06 -16.32 -3.25
N GLY A 96 -1.19 -16.74 -3.07
CA GLY A 96 -2.33 -16.26 -3.85
C GLY A 96 -2.64 -14.76 -3.68
N ASP A 97 -2.30 -14.18 -2.53
CA ASP A 97 -2.50 -12.75 -2.25
C ASP A 97 -1.38 -11.87 -2.83
N TRP A 98 -0.18 -12.41 -3.03
CA TRP A 98 1.01 -11.64 -3.40
C TRP A 98 1.50 -11.90 -4.83
N PHE A 99 1.47 -13.15 -5.31
CA PHE A 99 1.95 -13.53 -6.63
C PHE A 99 1.17 -12.81 -7.75
N CYS A 100 1.87 -12.02 -8.57
CA CYS A 100 1.30 -11.19 -9.64
C CYS A 100 0.18 -10.20 -9.21
N ARG A 101 0.03 -9.93 -7.92
CA ARG A 101 -1.05 -9.07 -7.37
C ARG A 101 -0.55 -7.94 -6.48
N MET A 102 0.73 -7.99 -6.10
CA MET A 102 1.38 -7.03 -5.22
C MET A 102 2.77 -6.71 -5.74
N HIS A 103 3.19 -5.45 -5.56
CA HIS A 103 4.57 -5.06 -5.80
C HIS A 103 5.52 -5.77 -4.82
N CYS A 104 6.58 -6.37 -5.36
CA CYS A 104 7.75 -6.75 -4.61
C CYS A 104 8.36 -5.50 -3.96
N PRO A 105 8.62 -5.51 -2.63
CA PRO A 105 9.10 -4.33 -1.94
C PRO A 105 10.49 -3.91 -2.45
N LYS A 106 10.65 -2.59 -2.62
CA LYS A 106 11.95 -1.96 -2.92
C LYS A 106 12.93 -2.13 -1.75
N CYS A 107 14.24 -1.95 -2.03
CA CYS A 107 15.30 -2.01 -1.04
C CYS A 107 15.02 -1.10 0.17
N ARG A 108 14.53 0.12 -0.05
CA ARG A 108 14.14 1.05 1.04
C ARG A 108 13.06 0.49 1.96
N ALA A 109 12.14 -0.33 1.45
CA ALA A 109 11.10 -0.96 2.26
C ALA A 109 11.65 -2.20 3.00
N LEU A 110 12.45 -3.02 2.31
CA LEU A 110 13.11 -4.19 2.90
C LEU A 110 14.05 -3.82 4.07
N GLN A 111 14.75 -2.68 3.97
CA GLN A 111 15.68 -2.17 4.98
C GLN A 111 15.01 -1.56 6.22
N ARG A 112 13.67 -1.64 6.34
CA ARG A 112 12.97 -1.25 7.57
C ARG A 112 12.93 -2.44 8.53
N LYS A 113 13.01 -2.16 9.83
CA LYS A 113 12.68 -3.17 10.85
C LYS A 113 11.18 -3.39 10.83
N GLY A 114 10.76 -4.60 10.44
CA GLY A 114 9.34 -4.94 10.39
C GLY A 114 8.78 -5.25 11.78
N LYS A 115 7.51 -4.92 12.01
CA LYS A 115 6.79 -5.29 13.26
C LYS A 115 6.10 -6.66 13.17
N GLY A 116 6.43 -7.46 12.15
CA GLY A 116 5.72 -8.67 11.77
C GLY A 116 4.76 -8.46 10.59
N TYR A 117 4.26 -9.55 10.03
CA TYR A 117 3.32 -9.50 8.89
C TYR A 117 2.05 -8.72 9.27
N PRO A 118 1.53 -7.80 8.43
CA PRO A 118 1.82 -7.63 7.00
C PRO A 118 2.90 -6.59 6.64
N ASP A 119 3.72 -6.14 7.59
CA ASP A 119 4.87 -5.28 7.30
C ASP A 119 6.02 -6.12 6.74
N LEU A 120 6.47 -5.80 5.52
CA LEU A 120 7.51 -6.55 4.81
C LEU A 120 8.94 -6.08 5.09
N GLY A 121 9.14 -5.17 6.05
CA GLY A 121 10.49 -4.86 6.52
C GLY A 121 11.20 -6.11 7.06
N VAL A 122 12.44 -6.34 6.64
CA VAL A 122 13.24 -7.53 6.98
C VAL A 122 14.65 -7.17 7.45
N ALA A 123 14.92 -5.91 7.80
CA ALA A 123 16.23 -5.51 8.30
C ALA A 123 16.65 -6.26 9.58
N ASP A 124 15.67 -6.65 10.39
CA ASP A 124 15.86 -7.46 11.60
C ASP A 124 16.27 -8.91 11.31
N LEU A 125 16.14 -9.38 10.07
CA LEU A 125 16.39 -10.77 9.69
C LEU A 125 17.78 -10.99 9.07
N GLY A 126 18.54 -9.92 8.84
CA GLY A 126 19.89 -10.03 8.26
C GLY A 126 19.92 -10.64 6.85
N LEU A 127 18.84 -10.51 6.06
CA LEU A 127 18.76 -11.14 4.72
C LEU A 127 19.51 -10.35 3.63
N CYS A 128 19.69 -9.05 3.82
CA CYS A 128 20.29 -8.20 2.79
C CYS A 128 21.79 -8.08 2.99
N HIS A 129 22.55 -8.71 2.10
CA HIS A 129 24.00 -8.61 2.00
C HIS A 129 24.34 -8.01 0.62
N PRO A 130 24.39 -6.66 0.50
CA PRO A 130 24.55 -6.02 -0.80
C PRO A 130 25.85 -6.41 -1.49
N ASP A 131 25.78 -6.65 -2.80
CA ASP A 131 26.93 -6.78 -3.68
C ASP A 131 27.16 -5.48 -4.50
N GLN A 132 28.15 -5.49 -5.39
CA GLN A 132 28.53 -4.33 -6.20
C GLN A 132 27.40 -3.83 -7.10
N LEU A 133 26.46 -4.70 -7.47
CA LEU A 133 25.37 -4.37 -8.40
C LEU A 133 24.19 -3.76 -7.67
N CYS A 134 24.01 -4.04 -6.38
CA CYS A 134 22.89 -3.54 -5.58
C CYS A 134 22.76 -2.01 -5.59
N ALA A 135 23.86 -1.28 -5.74
CA ALA A 135 23.85 0.19 -5.77
C ALA A 135 23.17 0.77 -7.02
N SER A 136 23.03 -0.02 -8.09
CA SER A 136 22.48 0.42 -9.37
C SER A 136 20.97 0.21 -9.51
N PHE A 137 20.30 -0.36 -8.50
CA PHE A 137 18.89 -0.75 -8.59
C PHE A 137 18.12 -0.35 -7.32
N GLU A 138 16.84 0.01 -7.46
CA GLU A 138 16.02 0.39 -6.30
C GLU A 138 15.42 -0.82 -5.58
N GLY A 139 15.38 -1.99 -6.22
CA GLY A 139 14.76 -3.17 -5.65
C GLY A 139 15.09 -4.49 -6.35
N PRO A 140 14.61 -5.61 -5.77
CA PRO A 140 14.96 -6.95 -6.22
C PRO A 140 14.59 -7.26 -7.67
N VAL A 141 13.42 -6.80 -8.11
CA VAL A 141 12.92 -7.05 -9.48
C VAL A 141 13.80 -6.36 -10.51
N GLU A 142 14.11 -5.07 -10.30
CA GLU A 142 14.97 -4.31 -11.21
C GLU A 142 16.37 -4.90 -11.28
N TYR A 143 16.90 -5.35 -10.15
CA TYR A 143 18.17 -6.07 -10.08
C TYR A 143 18.15 -7.33 -10.95
N ALA A 144 17.18 -8.21 -10.73
CA ALA A 144 17.11 -9.50 -11.40
C ALA A 144 16.87 -9.36 -12.91
N CYS A 145 16.04 -8.40 -13.30
CA CYS A 145 15.71 -8.11 -14.70
C CYS A 145 16.68 -7.13 -15.36
N ARG A 146 17.74 -6.66 -14.68
CA ARG A 146 18.68 -5.64 -15.19
C ARG A 146 17.98 -4.42 -15.78
N MET A 147 17.01 -3.90 -15.03
CA MET A 147 16.19 -2.77 -15.44
C MET A 147 16.88 -1.46 -15.06
N ILE A 148 17.60 -0.84 -16.00
CA ILE A 148 18.34 0.41 -15.79
C ILE A 148 17.70 1.55 -16.60
N SER A 149 17.20 1.22 -17.79
CA SER A 149 16.63 2.17 -18.75
C SER A 149 15.13 1.93 -18.99
N GLU A 150 14.48 2.87 -19.69
CA GLU A 150 13.11 2.65 -20.18
C GLU A 150 13.05 1.58 -21.27
N GLU A 151 14.11 1.39 -22.06
CA GLU A 151 14.17 0.31 -23.06
C GLU A 151 14.11 -1.07 -22.38
N ASP A 152 14.79 -1.23 -21.23
CA ASP A 152 14.75 -2.47 -20.47
C ASP A 152 13.35 -2.85 -20.00
N ARG A 153 12.47 -1.85 -19.78
CA ARG A 153 11.08 -2.06 -19.35
C ARG A 153 10.20 -2.61 -20.46
N SER A 154 10.60 -2.48 -21.73
CA SER A 154 9.89 -3.09 -22.86
C SER A 154 9.93 -4.62 -22.86
N ARG A 155 10.84 -5.23 -22.07
CA ARG A 155 10.94 -6.69 -21.87
C ARG A 155 9.87 -7.25 -20.91
N GLY A 156 8.89 -6.44 -20.55
CA GLY A 156 7.76 -6.87 -19.74
C GLY A 156 6.53 -6.04 -20.08
N PHE A 157 5.46 -6.31 -19.36
CA PHE A 157 4.17 -5.67 -19.55
C PHE A 157 3.59 -5.17 -18.24
N LEU A 158 2.65 -4.24 -18.33
CA LEU A 158 1.94 -3.67 -17.19
C LEU A 158 0.62 -4.43 -16.99
N ALA A 159 0.54 -5.22 -15.91
CA ALA A 159 -0.67 -5.92 -15.52
C ALA A 159 -1.50 -5.07 -14.53
N PRO A 160 -2.81 -4.86 -14.76
CA PRO A 160 -3.65 -4.19 -13.78
C PRO A 160 -3.86 -5.09 -12.55
N ILE A 161 -3.49 -4.60 -11.36
CA ILE A 161 -3.61 -5.37 -10.12
C ILE A 161 -4.73 -4.87 -9.21
N LYS A 162 -4.99 -3.55 -9.20
CA LYS A 162 -6.03 -2.93 -8.37
C LYS A 162 -6.59 -1.69 -9.03
N ILE A 163 -7.84 -1.37 -8.71
CA ILE A 163 -8.43 -0.08 -9.01
C ILE A 163 -8.38 0.77 -7.74
N ARG A 164 -7.91 2.01 -7.88
CA ARG A 164 -7.89 3.03 -6.83
C ARG A 164 -8.61 4.27 -7.33
N TYR A 165 -9.29 4.95 -6.41
CA TYR A 165 -9.94 6.22 -6.72
C TYR A 165 -9.15 7.33 -6.06
N ARG A 166 -8.60 8.24 -6.87
CA ARG A 166 -7.90 9.43 -6.41
C ARG A 166 -8.91 10.56 -6.26
N ILE A 167 -9.09 11.01 -5.04
CA ILE A 167 -10.07 12.05 -4.70
C ILE A 167 -9.33 13.32 -4.37
N ARG A 168 -9.65 14.40 -5.10
CA ARG A 168 -9.21 15.75 -4.74
C ARG A 168 -10.22 16.33 -3.78
N ILE A 169 -9.74 16.79 -2.64
CA ILE A 169 -10.55 17.42 -1.61
C ILE A 169 -10.02 18.81 -1.32
N PHE A 170 -10.91 19.71 -0.90
CA PHE A 170 -10.57 20.99 -0.30
C PHE A 170 -10.90 20.93 1.18
N ASP A 171 -9.91 21.07 2.05
CA ASP A 171 -10.08 21.10 3.50
C ASP A 171 -10.41 22.54 3.93
N TRP A 172 -11.60 22.73 4.50
CA TRP A 172 -12.10 24.04 4.89
C TRP A 172 -11.39 24.60 6.12
N SER A 173 -10.82 23.74 6.96
CA SER A 173 -10.11 24.14 8.19
C SER A 173 -8.73 24.69 7.87
N SER A 174 -8.05 24.08 6.91
CA SER A 174 -6.70 24.50 6.49
C SER A 174 -6.69 25.42 5.27
N GLY A 175 -7.79 25.48 4.51
CA GLY A 175 -7.87 26.19 3.23
C GLY A 175 -7.01 25.56 2.13
N LYS A 176 -6.61 24.29 2.26
CA LYS A 176 -5.69 23.61 1.36
C LYS A 176 -6.38 22.49 0.60
N GLU A 177 -5.89 22.26 -0.63
CA GLU A 177 -6.23 21.07 -1.39
C GLU A 177 -5.42 19.85 -0.94
N GLY A 178 -6.08 18.70 -0.98
CA GLY A 178 -5.51 17.41 -0.59
C GLY A 178 -5.93 16.30 -1.53
N VAL A 179 -5.19 15.21 -1.50
CA VAL A 179 -5.47 14.01 -2.28
C VAL A 179 -5.66 12.83 -1.34
N ILE A 180 -6.73 12.08 -1.53
CA ILE A 180 -7.04 10.85 -0.80
C ILE A 180 -7.19 9.70 -1.80
N GLU A 181 -6.58 8.56 -1.52
CA GLU A 181 -6.77 7.34 -2.30
C GLU A 181 -7.75 6.41 -1.62
N LEU A 182 -8.78 5.98 -2.35
CA LEU A 182 -9.81 5.06 -1.87
C LEU A 182 -9.78 3.74 -2.63
N SER A 183 -10.20 2.65 -1.97
CA SER A 183 -10.68 1.45 -2.65
C SER A 183 -12.07 1.70 -3.29
N GLU A 184 -12.52 0.75 -4.09
CA GLU A 184 -13.88 0.77 -4.67
C GLU A 184 -14.97 0.84 -3.60
N ALA A 185 -14.93 -0.03 -2.59
CA ALA A 185 -15.88 0.00 -1.48
C ALA A 185 -15.85 1.32 -0.68
N GLU A 186 -14.65 1.89 -0.45
CA GLU A 186 -14.51 3.19 0.22
C GLU A 186 -15.10 4.33 -0.64
N LYS A 187 -14.93 4.26 -1.96
CA LYS A 187 -15.51 5.22 -2.92
C LYS A 187 -17.04 5.11 -2.99
N GLU A 188 -17.60 3.91 -3.05
CA GLU A 188 -19.06 3.69 -3.05
C GLU A 188 -19.72 4.23 -1.77
N ALA A 189 -19.07 4.03 -0.62
CA ALA A 189 -19.51 4.60 0.65
C ALA A 189 -19.51 6.14 0.60
N LEU A 190 -18.45 6.75 0.07
CA LEU A 190 -18.39 8.21 -0.11
C LEU A 190 -19.47 8.72 -1.06
N GLU A 191 -19.73 8.06 -2.19
CA GLU A 191 -20.77 8.48 -3.12
C GLU A 191 -22.18 8.39 -2.52
N THR A 192 -22.40 7.43 -1.63
CA THR A 192 -23.64 7.35 -0.85
C THR A 192 -23.80 8.58 0.04
N LEU A 193 -22.74 8.99 0.75
CA LEU A 193 -22.75 10.19 1.58
C LEU A 193 -22.93 11.48 0.75
N LEU A 194 -22.31 11.56 -0.43
CA LEU A 194 -22.48 12.71 -1.32
C LEU A 194 -23.92 12.83 -1.84
N ARG A 195 -24.57 11.71 -2.16
CA ARG A 195 -26.00 11.66 -2.53
C ARG A 195 -26.89 12.09 -1.37
N GLU A 196 -26.63 11.59 -0.17
CA GLU A 196 -27.38 11.98 1.04
C GLU A 196 -27.21 13.47 1.36
N LYS A 197 -26.00 14.01 1.22
CA LYS A 197 -25.73 15.45 1.37
C LYS A 197 -26.49 16.28 0.34
N ALA A 198 -26.60 15.82 -0.90
CA ALA A 198 -27.36 16.52 -1.93
C ALA A 198 -28.87 16.54 -1.63
N ALA A 199 -29.39 15.50 -0.98
CA ALA A 199 -30.81 15.39 -0.60
C ALA A 199 -31.19 16.22 0.65
N CYS A 200 -30.24 16.49 1.56
CA CYS A 200 -30.50 17.25 2.79
C CYS A 200 -29.67 18.54 2.84
N ARG A 201 -30.32 19.70 2.75
CA ARG A 201 -29.68 21.00 3.01
C ARG A 201 -29.19 21.06 4.47
N GLY A 202 -28.03 21.69 4.68
CA GLY A 202 -27.45 21.86 6.02
C GLY A 202 -26.58 20.68 6.50
N LYS A 203 -26.20 19.73 5.64
CA LYS A 203 -25.16 18.73 5.97
C LYS A 203 -23.82 19.09 5.34
N ILE A 204 -22.74 18.95 6.10
CA ILE A 204 -21.36 19.07 5.64
C ILE A 204 -20.69 17.69 5.64
N LEU A 205 -19.79 17.47 4.68
CA LEU A 205 -18.98 16.26 4.62
C LEU A 205 -17.72 16.47 5.48
N VAL A 206 -17.44 15.51 6.35
CA VAL A 206 -16.28 15.54 7.24
C VAL A 206 -15.37 14.36 6.92
N TYR A 207 -14.06 14.61 6.94
CA TYR A 207 -13.01 13.63 6.69
C TYR A 207 -12.12 13.46 7.91
N LYS A 208 -11.82 12.20 8.28
CA LYS A 208 -10.74 11.88 9.21
C LYS A 208 -10.01 10.60 8.84
N LYS A 209 -8.82 10.40 9.40
CA LYS A 209 -8.06 9.15 9.29
C LYS A 209 -8.29 8.32 10.54
N VAL A 210 -8.85 7.12 10.38
CA VAL A 210 -9.12 6.21 11.50
C VAL A 210 -8.19 5.01 11.41
N ARG A 211 -7.64 4.58 12.55
CA ARG A 211 -6.78 3.40 12.60
C ARG A 211 -7.61 2.12 12.67
N ILE A 212 -7.64 1.35 11.58
CA ILE A 212 -8.36 0.07 11.50
C ILE A 212 -7.33 -1.04 11.27
N LYS A 213 -7.30 -2.03 12.17
CA LYS A 213 -6.33 -3.16 12.14
C LYS A 213 -4.88 -2.69 11.91
N GLY A 214 -4.49 -1.62 12.61
CA GLY A 214 -3.14 -1.05 12.55
C GLY A 214 -2.84 -0.14 11.35
N ARG A 215 -3.73 -0.04 10.35
CA ARG A 215 -3.58 0.85 9.18
C ARG A 215 -4.48 2.08 9.30
N LEU A 216 -3.97 3.25 8.94
CA LEU A 216 -4.79 4.46 8.81
C LEU A 216 -5.66 4.34 7.55
N ARG A 217 -6.96 4.50 7.74
CA ARG A 217 -7.98 4.43 6.69
C ARG A 217 -8.72 5.75 6.59
N PRO A 218 -9.05 6.20 5.37
CA PRO A 218 -9.91 7.35 5.19
C PRO A 218 -11.33 7.01 5.67
N CYS A 219 -11.91 7.89 6.46
CA CYS A 219 -13.28 7.78 6.94
C CYS A 219 -14.01 9.09 6.64
N PHE A 220 -15.20 8.97 6.08
CA PHE A 220 -16.07 10.10 5.75
C PHE A 220 -17.41 9.91 6.45
N PHE A 221 -17.99 11.03 6.89
CA PHE A 221 -19.32 11.04 7.48
C PHE A 221 -19.96 12.42 7.28
N LEU A 222 -21.28 12.48 7.42
CA LEU A 222 -22.00 13.75 7.38
C LEU A 222 -22.20 14.29 8.78
N ARG A 223 -22.06 15.60 8.92
CA ARG A 223 -22.39 16.34 10.13
C ARG A 223 -23.40 17.43 9.79
N ILE A 224 -24.34 17.68 10.69
CA ILE A 224 -25.26 18.81 10.57
C ILE A 224 -24.44 20.08 10.77
N GLN A 225 -24.59 21.01 9.84
CA GLN A 225 -24.06 22.35 9.95
C GLN A 225 -24.96 23.10 10.92
N ASP A 226 -24.51 23.24 12.17
CA ASP A 226 -25.12 24.20 13.08
C ASP A 226 -24.99 25.61 12.46
N GLU A 227 -26.05 26.42 12.60
CA GLU A 227 -26.29 27.72 11.97
C GLU A 227 -25.07 28.68 11.92
N PRO A 228 -25.07 29.63 10.97
CA PRO A 228 -23.86 30.12 10.32
C PRO A 228 -22.92 30.82 11.31
N ARG A 229 -21.61 30.58 11.15
CA ARG A 229 -20.60 31.55 11.61
C ARG A 229 -21.06 32.91 11.11
N LYS A 230 -21.41 33.81 12.03
CA LYS A 230 -21.80 35.19 11.76
C LYS A 230 -20.89 35.72 10.66
N GLN A 231 -21.44 35.91 9.46
CA GLN A 231 -20.91 36.89 8.53
C GLN A 231 -20.98 38.19 9.30
N ILE A 232 -19.82 38.63 9.82
CA ILE A 232 -19.65 40.00 10.27
C ILE A 232 -19.97 40.82 9.01
N LEU A 233 -21.06 41.56 9.12
CA LEU A 233 -21.41 42.67 8.24
C LEU A 233 -20.14 43.46 7.95
N SER A 234 -19.64 43.36 6.74
CA SER A 234 -18.91 44.44 6.10
C SER A 234 -19.85 45.00 5.04
N ASP A 235 -20.64 45.96 5.51
CA ASP A 235 -21.00 47.20 4.82
C ASP A 235 -21.84 47.11 3.54
N LEU A 236 -23.15 47.26 3.75
CA LEU A 236 -23.94 48.29 3.07
C LEU A 236 -23.26 49.66 3.29
N ILE A 237 -22.49 50.12 2.31
CA ILE A 237 -22.49 51.51 1.81
C ILE A 237 -22.30 51.45 0.29
#